data_AF-A0A936DEE3-F1
#
_entry.id   AF-A0A936DEE3-F1
#
_cell.length_a   1.000
_cell.length_b   1.000
_cell.length_c   1.000
_cell.angle_alpha   90.00
_cell.angle_beta   90.00
_cell.angle_gamma   90.00
#
_symmetry.space_group_name_H-M   'P 1'
#
loop_
_entity.id
_entity.type
_entity.pdbx_description
1 polymer ?
#
loop_
_entity_poly.entity_id
_entity_poly.type
_entity_poly.pdbx_seq_one_letter_code
_entity_poly.pdbx_strand_id
1 'polypeptide(L)'
;MTLTACSEIDRPGLDEGRAPAGPDDGSEGGGGTTTSEGAAEGSSTGAASSDDAMADGSSGASSEGSSSGAVAGESSSSGGAVTCDLSTHVCTPPAPAGWSGPVARAQVGANDGSACGGAFGNAVASGGLGLVANPASCDCDCGNPSGDTCDDSTTAMYYPPNFPSPGNNAVSCQFSQVAFEIGTIAAATGAAQSRWRFLPVGPSGGSCAAMPSTNVPSAYFSQRVDLCGPSEAPATCEDASLCVPQPDAAFEPEMCVWRYGDVTCPSAYPEKQVTHNDVSDSRGCSSCTCGAPSGQTCPDASAYVVAFGAHEFPADGSCVSLDAGGDVTAIWLDPGSPHGGSCTPSSVHATGGATAIDALTVCCAGA
;
A
#
# COMPACT_ATOMS: atom_id res chain seq x y z
N MET A 1 -50.66 11.68 18.17
CA MET A 1 -50.20 10.30 18.41
C MET A 1 -51.40 9.39 18.42
N THR A 2 -51.58 8.64 17.34
CA THR A 2 -52.66 7.66 17.22
C THR A 2 -52.16 6.39 17.89
N LEU A 3 -52.74 6.03 19.03
CA LEU A 3 -52.63 4.68 19.56
C LEU A 3 -53.32 3.76 18.56
N THR A 4 -52.53 3.10 17.72
CA THR A 4 -53.04 1.96 16.95
C THR A 4 -53.42 0.88 17.95
N ALA A 5 -54.71 0.57 18.02
CA ALA A 5 -55.23 -0.44 18.93
C ALA A 5 -54.50 -1.77 18.72
N CYS A 6 -54.10 -2.39 19.83
CA CYS A 6 -53.50 -3.72 19.88
C CYS A 6 -54.48 -4.75 19.27
N SER A 7 -54.23 -5.21 18.04
CA SER A 7 -54.92 -6.37 17.50
C SER A 7 -54.16 -7.64 17.88
N GLU A 8 -54.87 -8.65 18.34
CA GLU A 8 -54.35 -10.02 18.50
C GLU A 8 -53.72 -10.47 17.18
N ILE A 9 -52.41 -10.73 17.19
CA ILE A 9 -51.76 -11.47 16.11
C ILE A 9 -52.11 -12.94 16.33
N ASP A 10 -53.09 -13.40 15.58
CA ASP A 10 -53.32 -14.83 15.37
C ASP A 10 -52.04 -15.40 14.74
N ARG A 11 -51.41 -16.36 15.41
CA ARG A 11 -50.17 -16.99 14.95
C ARG A 11 -50.51 -17.80 13.69
N PRO A 12 -50.06 -17.43 12.48
CA PRO A 12 -50.15 -18.37 11.37
C PRO A 12 -49.25 -19.55 11.72
N GLY A 13 -49.84 -20.75 11.63
CA GLY A 13 -49.23 -22.00 12.08
C GLY A 13 -47.78 -22.14 11.67
N LEU A 14 -46.95 -22.49 12.65
CA LEU A 14 -45.66 -23.10 12.42
C LEU A 14 -45.92 -24.44 11.71
N ASP A 15 -45.96 -24.40 10.39
CA ASP A 15 -45.85 -25.59 9.55
C ASP A 15 -44.41 -26.09 9.69
N GLU A 16 -44.27 -27.32 10.18
CA GLU A 16 -43.01 -28.03 10.34
C GLU A 16 -42.46 -28.43 8.95
N GLY A 17 -41.98 -27.41 8.22
CA GLY A 17 -41.29 -27.56 6.94
C GLY A 17 -39.91 -28.17 7.12
N ARG A 18 -39.86 -29.50 7.06
CA ARG A 18 -38.68 -30.36 6.96
C ARG A 18 -37.70 -29.84 5.89
N ALA A 19 -36.54 -29.33 6.31
CA ALA A 19 -35.43 -29.00 5.43
C ALA A 19 -34.73 -30.29 4.93
N PRO A 20 -34.30 -30.35 3.66
CA PRO A 20 -33.54 -31.49 3.12
C PRO A 20 -32.09 -31.49 3.63
N ALA A 21 -31.59 -32.69 3.93
CA ALA A 21 -30.20 -32.95 4.27
C ALA A 21 -29.27 -32.55 3.11
N GLY A 22 -28.31 -31.67 3.40
CA GLY A 22 -27.16 -31.36 2.56
C GLY A 22 -25.87 -31.85 3.24
N PRO A 23 -24.82 -32.18 2.47
CA PRO A 23 -23.82 -33.15 2.86
C PRO A 23 -22.72 -32.58 3.77
N ASP A 24 -22.24 -33.45 4.66
CA ASP A 24 -21.02 -33.29 5.46
C ASP A 24 -19.78 -33.11 4.57
N ASP A 25 -19.06 -32.00 4.71
CA ASP A 25 -17.65 -31.90 4.35
C ASP A 25 -16.78 -31.72 5.61
N GLY A 26 -16.19 -32.84 6.03
CA GLY A 26 -15.19 -32.84 7.08
C GLY A 26 -13.94 -32.10 6.62
N SER A 27 -13.45 -31.20 7.48
CA SER A 27 -12.05 -30.77 7.45
C SER A 27 -11.55 -30.60 8.88
N GLU A 28 -10.93 -31.67 9.39
CA GLU A 28 -10.06 -31.64 10.56
C GLU A 28 -8.79 -30.84 10.22
N GLY A 29 -8.32 -29.96 11.13
CA GLY A 29 -7.06 -29.28 10.92
C GLY A 29 -6.63 -28.26 11.97
N GLY A 30 -6.03 -28.74 13.06
CA GLY A 30 -4.78 -28.17 13.59
C GLY A 30 -4.87 -26.90 14.43
N GLY A 31 -4.93 -27.08 15.75
CA GLY A 31 -4.62 -26.03 16.71
C GLY A 31 -3.15 -25.63 16.68
N GLY A 32 -2.90 -24.32 16.63
CA GLY A 32 -1.61 -23.70 16.86
C GLY A 32 -1.76 -22.60 17.90
N THR A 33 -1.33 -22.88 19.12
CA THR A 33 -1.19 -21.92 20.22
C THR A 33 0.05 -21.07 19.97
N THR A 34 -0.11 -19.75 19.86
CA THR A 34 1.02 -18.80 19.95
C THR A 34 0.74 -17.82 21.07
N THR A 35 1.52 -17.96 22.13
CA THR A 35 1.73 -17.01 23.23
C THR A 35 2.41 -15.74 22.73
N SER A 36 1.78 -14.60 22.95
CA SER A 36 2.35 -13.28 22.72
C SER A 36 2.78 -12.68 24.06
N GLU A 37 4.08 -12.77 24.37
CA GLU A 37 4.70 -11.98 25.43
C GLU A 37 5.13 -10.63 24.85
N GLY A 38 4.78 -9.57 25.56
CA GLY A 38 5.09 -8.19 25.18
C GLY A 38 6.56 -7.83 25.40
N ALA A 39 7.01 -6.83 24.66
CA ALA A 39 8.06 -5.94 25.09
C ALA A 39 7.76 -4.54 24.56
N ALA A 40 7.77 -3.60 25.48
CA ALA A 40 7.34 -2.24 25.31
C ALA A 40 8.54 -1.30 25.01
N GLU A 41 8.18 -0.17 24.40
CA GLU A 41 8.81 1.16 24.45
C GLU A 41 10.20 1.38 23.82
N GLY A 42 10.15 2.03 22.65
CA GLY A 42 11.23 2.85 22.10
C GLY A 42 10.66 4.21 21.66
N SER A 43 10.58 5.14 22.60
CA SER A 43 10.21 6.54 22.37
C SER A 43 11.27 7.26 21.54
N SER A 44 10.88 7.86 20.42
CA SER A 44 11.70 8.88 19.74
C SER A 44 10.83 10.06 19.33
N THR A 45 11.03 11.16 20.04
CA THR A 45 10.47 12.48 19.75
C THR A 45 11.24 13.11 18.59
N GLY A 46 10.66 13.06 17.39
CA GLY A 46 11.13 13.81 16.21
C GLY A 46 10.41 15.15 16.11
N ALA A 47 11.16 16.22 16.35
CA ALA A 47 10.69 17.60 16.39
C ALA A 47 10.10 18.08 15.06
N ALA A 48 9.00 18.83 15.16
CA ALA A 48 8.52 19.72 14.12
C ALA A 48 9.58 20.78 13.81
N SER A 49 9.85 21.02 12.52
CA SER A 49 10.54 22.21 12.04
C SER A 49 9.67 22.87 10.98
N SER A 50 9.08 23.96 11.41
CA SER A 50 8.32 24.95 10.67
C SER A 50 9.21 25.83 9.80
N ASP A 51 8.63 26.23 8.66
CA ASP A 51 8.77 27.52 7.97
C ASP A 51 10.16 28.17 7.89
N ASP A 52 10.71 28.25 6.67
CA ASP A 52 11.47 29.45 6.27
C ASP A 52 11.43 29.71 4.75
N ALA A 53 10.77 30.83 4.46
CA ALA A 53 11.04 31.86 3.46
C ALA A 53 11.44 31.49 2.01
N MET A 54 10.55 31.86 1.09
CA MET A 54 10.89 32.18 -0.30
C MET A 54 11.83 33.39 -0.35
N ALA A 55 12.97 33.23 -1.02
CA ALA A 55 13.81 34.33 -1.47
C ALA A 55 13.87 34.30 -3.01
N ASP A 56 13.07 35.19 -3.60
CA ASP A 56 13.17 35.65 -4.98
C ASP A 56 14.48 36.44 -5.15
N GLY A 57 15.24 36.13 -6.20
CA GLY A 57 16.63 36.52 -6.36
C GLY A 57 17.04 36.67 -7.82
N SER A 58 16.27 37.46 -8.57
CA SER A 58 16.62 37.96 -9.91
C SER A 58 17.89 38.83 -9.89
N SER A 59 18.93 38.39 -10.59
CA SER A 59 19.96 39.23 -11.24
C SER A 59 20.72 38.34 -12.23
N GLY A 60 20.77 38.58 -13.54
CA GLY A 60 20.86 39.88 -14.23
C GLY A 60 22.32 40.25 -14.42
N ALA A 61 23.11 39.42 -15.11
CA ALA A 61 24.47 39.76 -15.51
C ALA A 61 24.72 39.36 -16.97
N SER A 62 24.53 40.34 -17.85
CA SER A 62 25.04 40.36 -19.21
C SER A 62 26.56 40.54 -19.16
N SER A 63 27.31 39.56 -19.65
CA SER A 63 28.74 39.69 -19.91
C SER A 63 28.97 39.54 -21.42
N GLU A 64 29.00 40.68 -22.09
CA GLU A 64 29.61 40.84 -23.41
C GLU A 64 31.12 40.59 -23.26
N GLY A 65 31.58 39.43 -23.73
CA GLY A 65 32.97 39.01 -23.74
C GLY A 65 33.53 39.05 -25.16
N SER A 66 34.29 40.10 -25.45
CA SER A 66 34.97 40.38 -26.71
C SER A 66 35.71 39.20 -27.33
N SER A 67 35.32 38.89 -28.56
CA SER A 67 36.04 38.07 -29.53
C SER A 67 37.30 38.79 -30.03
N SER A 68 38.47 38.42 -29.50
CA SER A 68 39.78 38.78 -30.06
C SER A 68 40.34 37.58 -30.82
N GLY A 69 40.47 37.74 -32.13
CA GLY A 69 41.00 36.73 -33.04
C GLY A 69 42.44 36.33 -32.71
N ALA A 70 42.66 35.03 -32.56
CA ALA A 70 43.97 34.41 -32.63
C ALA A 70 44.14 33.83 -34.03
N VAL A 71 45.08 34.41 -34.76
CA VAL A 71 45.57 33.97 -36.07
C VAL A 71 46.07 32.52 -36.01
N ALA A 72 45.64 31.72 -36.99
CA ALA A 72 46.13 30.37 -37.23
C ALA A 72 47.65 30.41 -37.50
N GLY A 73 48.43 29.94 -36.52
CA GLY A 73 49.81 29.54 -36.75
C GLY A 73 49.81 28.14 -37.36
N GLU A 74 50.05 28.06 -38.66
CA GLU A 74 50.29 26.82 -39.38
C GLU A 74 51.63 26.22 -38.92
N SER A 75 51.62 25.52 -37.80
CA SER A 75 52.74 24.70 -37.36
C SER A 75 52.72 23.40 -38.16
N SER A 76 53.21 23.46 -39.39
CA SER A 76 53.57 22.29 -40.20
C SER A 76 54.77 21.58 -39.58
N SER A 77 54.54 20.91 -38.44
CA SER A 77 55.45 19.89 -37.93
C SER A 77 55.33 18.69 -38.86
N SER A 78 56.33 18.54 -39.73
CA SER A 78 56.61 17.31 -40.48
C SER A 78 57.07 16.20 -39.52
N GLY A 79 56.24 15.88 -38.53
CA GLY A 79 56.41 14.74 -37.65
C GLY A 79 56.25 13.49 -38.47
N GLY A 80 57.31 12.68 -38.55
CA GLY A 80 57.24 11.37 -39.19
C GLY A 80 56.04 10.61 -38.65
N ALA A 81 55.28 9.99 -39.56
CA ALA A 81 54.11 9.21 -39.21
C ALA A 81 54.46 8.29 -38.04
N VAL A 82 53.83 8.51 -36.88
CA VAL A 82 53.98 7.62 -35.73
C VAL A 82 53.37 6.30 -36.17
N THR A 83 54.22 5.33 -36.49
CA THR A 83 53.77 4.00 -36.91
C THR A 83 53.05 3.37 -35.73
N CYS A 84 51.75 3.08 -35.89
CA CYS A 84 50.96 2.38 -34.90
C CYS A 84 51.59 1.01 -34.64
N ASP A 85 52.05 0.74 -33.41
CA ASP A 85 52.59 -0.57 -33.05
C ASP A 85 51.44 -1.57 -32.88
N LEU A 86 51.13 -2.27 -33.97
CA LEU A 86 50.03 -3.25 -34.03
C LEU A 86 50.21 -4.46 -33.10
N SER A 87 51.33 -4.58 -32.38
CA SER A 87 51.50 -5.62 -31.35
C SER A 87 50.82 -5.26 -30.03
N THR A 88 50.54 -3.98 -29.79
CA THR A 88 49.93 -3.47 -28.55
C THR A 88 48.75 -2.52 -28.81
N HIS A 89 48.56 -2.11 -30.06
CA HIS A 89 47.53 -1.19 -30.50
C HIS A 89 46.70 -1.78 -31.64
N VAL A 90 45.52 -1.23 -31.84
CA VAL A 90 44.64 -1.52 -32.96
C VAL A 90 44.27 -0.23 -33.68
N CYS A 91 44.22 -0.27 -35.00
CA CYS A 91 43.66 0.82 -35.80
C CYS A 91 42.14 0.68 -35.84
N THR A 92 41.42 1.63 -35.24
CA THR A 92 39.95 1.67 -35.23
C THR A 92 39.43 2.89 -35.99
N PRO A 93 38.28 2.81 -36.67
CA PRO A 93 37.67 4.00 -37.27
C PRO A 93 37.47 5.13 -36.24
N PRO A 94 37.48 6.41 -36.65
CA PRO A 94 37.08 7.48 -35.75
C PRO A 94 35.56 7.44 -35.47
N ALA A 95 35.15 7.93 -34.29
CA ALA A 95 33.74 8.06 -33.96
C ALA A 95 33.04 9.00 -34.97
N PRO A 96 31.90 8.62 -35.57
CA PRO A 96 31.15 9.51 -36.46
C PRO A 96 30.63 10.76 -35.75
N ALA A 97 30.28 11.80 -36.52
CA ALA A 97 29.75 13.03 -35.94
C ALA A 97 28.53 12.78 -35.04
N GLY A 98 28.58 13.30 -33.81
CA GLY A 98 27.52 13.11 -32.80
C GLY A 98 27.63 11.81 -31.98
N TRP A 99 28.67 11.01 -32.19
CA TRP A 99 29.03 9.85 -31.37
C TRP A 99 30.29 10.14 -30.54
N SER A 100 30.38 9.50 -29.38
CA SER A 100 31.56 9.53 -28.50
C SER A 100 32.34 8.22 -28.63
N GLY A 101 33.67 8.29 -28.68
CA GLY A 101 34.54 7.12 -28.76
C GLY A 101 35.83 7.41 -29.54
N PRO A 102 36.67 6.39 -29.76
CA PRO A 102 36.47 4.97 -29.43
C PRO A 102 36.65 4.68 -27.92
N VAL A 103 35.90 3.70 -27.40
CA VAL A 103 35.95 3.23 -26.01
C VAL A 103 36.09 1.71 -25.96
N ALA A 104 36.74 1.20 -24.91
CA ALA A 104 36.62 -0.21 -24.52
C ALA A 104 35.34 -0.40 -23.70
N ARG A 105 34.71 -1.57 -23.85
CA ARG A 105 33.47 -1.94 -23.15
C ARG A 105 33.75 -3.09 -22.20
N ALA A 106 33.29 -2.97 -20.96
CA ALA A 106 33.28 -4.07 -20.00
C ALA A 106 31.85 -4.26 -19.45
N GLN A 107 31.44 -5.52 -19.30
CA GLN A 107 30.17 -5.89 -18.68
C GLN A 107 30.44 -6.57 -17.35
N VAL A 108 29.95 -5.96 -16.27
CA VAL A 108 30.20 -6.40 -14.89
C VAL A 108 28.89 -6.56 -14.12
N GLY A 109 28.95 -7.20 -12.95
CA GLY A 109 27.83 -7.26 -12.02
C GLY A 109 27.48 -5.85 -11.51
N ALA A 110 26.21 -5.63 -11.19
CA ALA A 110 25.73 -4.30 -10.76
C ALA A 110 26.47 -3.72 -9.55
N ASN A 111 26.92 -4.60 -8.65
CA ASN A 111 27.62 -4.24 -7.41
C ASN A 111 29.15 -4.32 -7.53
N ASP A 112 29.66 -4.71 -8.69
CA ASP A 112 31.11 -4.73 -8.92
C ASP A 112 31.62 -3.29 -9.06
N GLY A 113 32.88 -3.06 -8.68
CA GLY A 113 33.55 -1.78 -8.91
C GLY A 113 33.64 -1.44 -10.39
N SER A 114 34.12 -0.24 -10.72
CA SER A 114 34.36 0.16 -12.11
C SER A 114 35.34 -0.82 -12.77
N ALA A 115 35.02 -1.27 -13.98
CA ALA A 115 35.92 -2.09 -14.78
C ALA A 115 37.02 -1.28 -15.47
N CYS A 116 36.91 0.05 -15.51
CA CYS A 116 37.89 0.89 -16.18
C CYS A 116 39.24 0.87 -15.46
N GLY A 117 40.29 0.46 -16.17
CA GLY A 117 41.64 0.29 -15.66
C GLY A 117 42.67 0.19 -16.78
N GLY A 118 43.95 0.15 -16.41
CA GLY A 118 45.06 -0.02 -17.35
C GLY A 118 45.09 1.06 -18.44
N ALA A 119 45.14 0.62 -19.71
CA ALA A 119 45.15 1.50 -20.87
C ALA A 119 43.80 2.20 -21.13
N PHE A 120 42.73 1.73 -20.49
CA PHE A 120 41.37 2.28 -20.54
C PHE A 120 40.90 2.68 -19.14
N GLY A 121 41.68 3.51 -18.46
CA GLY A 121 41.43 3.90 -17.07
C GLY A 121 40.32 4.94 -16.88
N ASN A 122 39.88 5.59 -17.96
CA ASN A 122 38.96 6.73 -17.88
C ASN A 122 37.52 6.26 -18.06
N ALA A 123 36.73 6.15 -16.99
CA ALA A 123 35.30 5.93 -17.10
C ALA A 123 34.62 7.14 -17.74
N VAL A 124 33.98 6.95 -18.91
CA VAL A 124 33.34 8.04 -19.67
C VAL A 124 31.82 7.95 -19.71
N ALA A 125 31.27 6.74 -19.56
CA ALA A 125 29.84 6.49 -19.42
C ALA A 125 29.62 5.09 -18.83
N SER A 126 28.42 4.84 -18.32
CA SER A 126 27.97 3.51 -17.96
C SER A 126 26.48 3.34 -18.30
N GLY A 127 25.95 2.14 -18.16
CA GLY A 127 24.51 1.90 -18.25
C GLY A 127 24.14 0.50 -17.77
N GLY A 128 22.94 0.35 -17.24
CA GLY A 128 22.41 -0.89 -16.70
C GLY A 128 21.74 -1.79 -17.74
N LEU A 129 21.76 -3.09 -17.46
CA LEU A 129 21.08 -4.15 -18.19
C LEU A 129 20.33 -5.09 -17.25
N GLY A 130 19.30 -5.75 -17.79
CA GLY A 130 18.50 -6.73 -17.04
C GLY A 130 17.86 -6.10 -15.81
N LEU A 131 16.95 -5.15 -16.03
CA LEU A 131 16.17 -4.52 -14.96
C LEU A 131 15.41 -5.59 -14.16
N VAL A 132 15.61 -5.58 -12.85
CA VAL A 132 14.90 -6.39 -11.86
C VAL A 132 14.05 -5.46 -11.01
N ALA A 133 12.75 -5.69 -11.01
CA ALA A 133 11.76 -4.88 -10.29
C ALA A 133 10.64 -5.77 -9.76
N ASN A 134 10.80 -6.28 -8.53
CA ASN A 134 9.80 -7.14 -7.88
C ASN A 134 8.48 -6.40 -7.61
N PRO A 135 7.30 -7.03 -7.73
CA PRO A 135 6.04 -6.36 -7.40
C PRO A 135 6.02 -5.80 -5.97
N ALA A 136 5.18 -4.78 -5.73
CA ALA A 136 4.94 -4.27 -4.38
C ALA A 136 4.27 -5.34 -3.52
N SER A 137 4.64 -5.41 -2.24
CA SER A 137 3.89 -6.17 -1.24
C SER A 137 2.85 -5.25 -0.61
N CYS A 138 1.59 -5.65 -0.70
CA CYS A 138 0.44 -4.87 -0.28
C CYS A 138 -0.30 -5.59 0.84
N ASP A 139 -0.62 -4.86 1.89
CA ASP A 139 -1.48 -5.35 2.96
C ASP A 139 -2.52 -4.29 3.33
N CYS A 140 -3.64 -4.74 3.87
CA CYS A 140 -4.76 -3.90 4.23
C CYS A 140 -5.35 -4.38 5.55
N ASP A 141 -5.09 -3.61 6.59
CA ASP A 141 -5.71 -3.82 7.88
C ASP A 141 -6.85 -2.82 8.09
N CYS A 142 -7.81 -3.23 8.92
CA CYS A 142 -8.87 -2.36 9.40
C CYS A 142 -8.69 -2.11 10.89
N GLY A 143 -8.74 -0.84 11.28
CA GLY A 143 -8.76 -0.47 12.69
C GLY A 143 -10.01 -0.97 13.40
N ASN A 144 -10.09 -0.70 14.70
CA ASN A 144 -11.30 -0.99 15.46
C ASN A 144 -12.49 -0.16 14.91
N PRO A 145 -13.71 -0.70 14.95
CA PRO A 145 -14.92 0.07 14.66
C PRO A 145 -15.01 1.35 15.48
N SER A 146 -15.54 2.40 14.87
CA SER A 146 -15.75 3.70 15.51
C SER A 146 -16.96 4.41 14.91
N GLY A 147 -17.62 5.24 15.73
CA GLY A 147 -18.83 5.96 15.33
C GLY A 147 -20.09 5.09 15.29
N ASP A 148 -20.01 3.86 15.79
CA ASP A 148 -21.15 3.00 16.05
C ASP A 148 -21.95 3.51 17.25
N THR A 149 -23.25 3.26 17.23
CA THR A 149 -24.17 3.51 18.36
C THR A 149 -25.01 2.28 18.62
N CYS A 150 -25.37 2.04 19.87
CA CYS A 150 -26.37 1.03 20.18
C CYS A 150 -27.76 1.54 19.82
N ASP A 151 -28.59 0.68 19.23
CA ASP A 151 -29.96 1.01 18.86
C ASP A 151 -30.72 1.55 20.07
N ASP A 152 -31.40 2.68 19.89
CA ASP A 152 -32.16 3.37 20.92
C ASP A 152 -33.55 2.74 21.17
N SER A 153 -33.78 1.55 20.64
CA SER A 153 -35.03 0.81 20.79
C SER A 153 -34.79 -0.65 21.17
N THR A 154 -35.58 -1.12 22.14
CA THR A 154 -35.63 -2.53 22.54
C THR A 154 -37.07 -3.01 22.62
N THR A 155 -37.26 -4.32 22.60
CA THR A 155 -38.55 -4.95 22.93
C THR A 155 -38.58 -5.33 24.41
N ALA A 156 -39.52 -4.75 25.16
CA ALA A 156 -39.83 -5.16 26.52
C ALA A 156 -40.91 -6.25 26.51
N MET A 157 -40.76 -7.29 27.32
CA MET A 157 -41.75 -8.34 27.55
C MET A 157 -42.12 -8.37 29.03
N TYR A 158 -43.42 -8.36 29.32
CA TYR A 158 -43.97 -8.40 30.67
C TYR A 158 -44.61 -9.76 30.95
N TYR A 159 -44.33 -10.32 32.11
CA TYR A 159 -44.92 -11.56 32.60
C TYR A 159 -45.61 -11.31 33.94
N PRO A 160 -46.94 -11.47 34.03
CA PRO A 160 -47.65 -11.31 35.29
C PRO A 160 -47.27 -12.42 36.29
N PRO A 161 -47.35 -12.14 37.59
CA PRO A 161 -47.13 -13.16 38.61
C PRO A 161 -48.14 -14.28 38.44
N ASN A 162 -47.71 -15.51 38.75
CA ASN A 162 -48.44 -16.78 38.58
C ASN A 162 -48.36 -17.44 37.19
N PHE A 163 -47.55 -16.95 36.25
CA PHE A 163 -47.24 -17.74 35.04
C PHE A 163 -46.11 -18.74 35.30
N PRO A 164 -46.37 -20.06 35.27
CA PRO A 164 -45.39 -21.10 35.54
C PRO A 164 -44.41 -21.21 34.36
N SER A 165 -43.23 -20.61 34.52
CA SER A 165 -42.04 -20.70 33.65
C SER A 165 -42.28 -20.41 32.13
N PRO A 166 -41.22 -20.16 31.34
CA PRO A 166 -41.36 -19.70 29.94
C PRO A 166 -41.91 -20.73 28.94
N GLY A 167 -42.60 -21.77 29.40
CA GLY A 167 -42.76 -23.02 28.68
C GLY A 167 -43.81 -23.10 27.57
N ASN A 168 -44.61 -22.06 27.25
CA ASN A 168 -45.35 -21.94 25.95
C ASN A 168 -46.33 -20.76 25.83
N ASN A 169 -46.67 -20.05 26.91
CA ASN A 169 -47.69 -18.97 26.88
C ASN A 169 -47.12 -17.61 27.30
N ALA A 170 -45.93 -17.26 26.79
CA ALA A 170 -45.49 -15.87 26.85
C ALA A 170 -46.48 -15.03 26.03
N VAL A 171 -47.28 -14.20 26.69
CA VAL A 171 -47.96 -13.10 26.02
C VAL A 171 -46.85 -12.17 25.55
N SER A 172 -46.32 -12.40 24.35
CA SER A 172 -45.40 -11.45 23.72
C SER A 172 -46.25 -10.25 23.35
N CYS A 173 -46.27 -9.23 24.20
CA CYS A 173 -46.63 -7.90 23.74
C CYS A 173 -45.56 -7.51 22.72
N GLN A 174 -45.85 -7.68 21.42
CA GLN A 174 -45.02 -7.09 20.38
C GLN A 174 -45.28 -5.59 20.43
N PHE A 175 -44.33 -4.86 20.99
CA PHE A 175 -44.27 -3.42 20.82
C PHE A 175 -43.65 -3.15 19.45
N SER A 176 -44.36 -2.47 18.56
CA SER A 176 -43.70 -1.72 17.49
C SER A 176 -42.76 -0.73 18.16
N GLN A 177 -41.54 -0.52 17.65
CA GLN A 177 -40.60 0.51 18.11
C GLN A 177 -41.36 1.77 18.53
N VAL A 178 -41.57 1.95 19.83
CA VAL A 178 -42.09 3.19 20.37
C VAL A 178 -40.84 3.94 20.75
N ALA A 179 -40.44 4.92 19.95
CA ALA A 179 -39.70 6.03 20.51
C ALA A 179 -40.60 6.59 21.61
N PHE A 180 -40.33 6.20 22.86
CA PHE A 180 -41.14 6.62 24.00
C PHE A 180 -40.85 8.10 24.24
N GLU A 181 -41.66 8.99 23.68
CA GLU A 181 -41.96 10.20 24.42
C GLU A 181 -42.79 9.79 25.64
N ILE A 182 -42.29 10.14 26.81
CA ILE A 182 -42.87 9.95 28.14
C ILE A 182 -44.41 9.94 28.08
N GLY A 183 -45.01 8.76 28.28
CA GLY A 183 -46.45 8.56 28.29
C GLY A 183 -46.79 7.26 29.00
N THR A 184 -47.64 7.36 30.02
CA THR A 184 -48.09 6.25 30.87
C THR A 184 -48.60 5.07 30.05
N ILE A 185 -47.97 3.91 30.20
CA ILE A 185 -48.57 2.63 29.82
C ILE A 185 -49.84 2.50 30.67
N ALA A 186 -50.99 2.22 30.03
CA ALA A 186 -52.19 1.86 30.78
C ALA A 186 -51.83 0.62 31.62
N ALA A 187 -51.73 0.85 32.92
CA ALA A 187 -50.92 0.07 33.82
C ALA A 187 -51.11 -1.44 33.70
N ALA A 188 -49.99 -2.16 33.61
CA ALA A 188 -49.94 -3.51 34.18
C ALA A 188 -50.12 -3.33 35.69
N THR A 189 -51.38 -3.29 36.15
CA THR A 189 -51.70 -2.96 37.53
C THR A 189 -51.46 -4.15 38.45
N GLY A 190 -50.86 -3.86 39.61
CA GLY A 190 -51.22 -4.52 40.86
C GLY A 190 -50.67 -5.91 41.15
N ALA A 191 -49.61 -6.37 40.49
CA ALA A 191 -49.15 -7.74 40.64
C ALA A 191 -47.68 -7.80 41.10
N ALA A 192 -47.47 -7.88 42.42
CA ALA A 192 -46.16 -8.15 43.01
C ALA A 192 -45.56 -9.45 42.40
N GLN A 193 -44.24 -9.50 42.19
CA GLN A 193 -43.53 -10.61 41.52
C GLN A 193 -43.74 -10.70 40.00
N SER A 194 -43.99 -9.57 39.33
CA SER A 194 -43.93 -9.52 37.86
C SER A 194 -42.50 -9.77 37.36
N ARG A 195 -42.36 -10.30 36.15
CA ARG A 195 -41.04 -10.44 35.50
C ARG A 195 -41.00 -9.63 34.22
N TRP A 196 -39.85 -9.03 33.98
CA TRP A 196 -39.56 -8.25 32.79
C TRP A 196 -38.40 -8.90 32.03
N ARG A 197 -38.47 -8.84 30.71
CA ARG A 197 -37.39 -9.24 29.81
C ARG A 197 -37.22 -8.18 28.75
N PHE A 198 -36.02 -7.64 28.60
CA PHE A 198 -35.68 -6.68 27.56
C PHE A 198 -34.77 -7.37 26.56
N LEU A 199 -35.10 -7.35 25.27
CA LEU A 199 -34.27 -8.00 24.25
C LEU A 199 -32.95 -7.23 24.04
N PRO A 200 -31.87 -7.91 23.64
CA PRO A 200 -30.63 -7.26 23.21
C PRO A 200 -30.86 -6.17 22.17
N VAL A 201 -30.24 -5.01 22.39
CA VAL A 201 -30.14 -3.97 21.38
C VAL A 201 -28.94 -4.26 20.47
N GLY A 202 -29.12 -4.05 19.17
CA GLY A 202 -28.05 -4.20 18.19
C GLY A 202 -27.22 -2.92 18.09
N PRO A 203 -25.92 -3.02 17.80
CA PRO A 203 -25.16 -1.87 17.34
C PRO A 203 -25.55 -1.52 15.90
N SER A 204 -25.60 -0.23 15.59
CA SER A 204 -25.85 0.30 14.24
C SER A 204 -24.87 1.42 13.88
N GLY A 205 -24.58 1.53 12.59
CA GLY A 205 -23.69 2.55 12.03
C GLY A 205 -22.21 2.17 11.99
N GLY A 206 -21.37 3.18 12.21
CA GLY A 206 -19.92 3.09 12.31
C GLY A 206 -19.11 2.77 11.05
N SER A 207 -17.80 2.83 11.23
CA SER A 207 -16.80 2.52 10.20
C SER A 207 -15.46 2.17 10.84
N CYS A 208 -14.64 1.40 10.13
CA CYS A 208 -13.24 1.20 10.49
C CYS A 208 -12.33 2.07 9.63
N ALA A 209 -11.32 2.66 10.26
CA ALA A 209 -10.24 3.31 9.54
C ALA A 209 -9.40 2.27 8.79
N ALA A 210 -9.21 2.46 7.49
CA ALA A 210 -8.33 1.62 6.67
C ALA A 210 -6.86 1.95 6.96
N MET A 211 -6.05 0.92 7.15
CA MET A 211 -4.62 1.00 7.46
C MET A 211 -3.83 0.25 6.37
N PRO A 212 -3.61 0.88 5.19
CA PRO A 212 -2.82 0.25 4.14
C PRO A 212 -1.35 0.16 4.56
N SER A 213 -0.72 -0.97 4.24
CA SER A 213 0.73 -1.13 4.28
C SER A 213 1.25 -1.40 2.87
N THR A 214 2.35 -0.72 2.51
CA THR A 214 2.95 -0.83 1.19
C THR A 214 4.46 -0.93 1.33
N ASN A 215 5.03 -1.97 0.74
CA ASN A 215 6.47 -2.13 0.58
C ASN A 215 6.77 -2.32 -0.91
N VAL A 216 7.53 -1.38 -1.49
CA VAL A 216 8.00 -1.45 -2.88
C VAL A 216 9.50 -1.75 -2.86
N PRO A 217 9.92 -2.99 -3.17
CA PRO A 217 11.36 -3.30 -3.24
C PRO A 217 12.03 -2.46 -4.33
N SER A 218 13.18 -1.85 -4.01
CA SER A 218 13.93 -1.02 -4.96
C SER A 218 14.19 -1.76 -6.28
N ALA A 219 13.96 -1.08 -7.40
CA ALA A 219 14.35 -1.59 -8.71
C ALA A 219 15.86 -1.43 -8.90
N TYR A 220 16.49 -2.36 -9.61
CA TYR A 220 17.91 -2.31 -9.93
C TYR A 220 18.21 -3.03 -11.23
N PHE A 221 19.31 -2.70 -11.88
CA PHE A 221 19.83 -3.47 -13.01
C PHE A 221 20.70 -4.60 -12.49
N SER A 222 20.55 -5.82 -13.03
CA SER A 222 21.36 -6.98 -12.61
C SER A 222 22.81 -6.91 -13.12
N GLN A 223 23.04 -6.14 -14.19
CA GLN A 223 24.33 -5.98 -14.84
C GLN A 223 24.58 -4.51 -15.17
N ARG A 224 25.85 -4.14 -15.28
CA ARG A 224 26.31 -2.81 -15.70
C ARG A 224 27.28 -2.95 -16.86
N VAL A 225 27.18 -2.04 -17.81
CA VAL A 225 28.16 -1.86 -18.88
C VAL A 225 28.92 -0.59 -18.58
N ASP A 226 30.23 -0.71 -18.40
CA ASP A 226 31.15 0.41 -18.23
C ASP A 226 31.82 0.71 -19.57
N LEU A 227 31.81 1.98 -19.98
CA LEU A 227 32.47 2.48 -21.18
C LEU A 227 33.71 3.26 -20.76
N CYS A 228 34.86 2.78 -21.19
CA CYS A 228 36.15 3.24 -20.73
C CYS A 228 36.94 3.84 -21.89
N GLY A 229 37.29 5.12 -21.78
CA GLY A 229 38.14 5.83 -22.73
C GLY A 229 39.63 5.53 -22.50
N PRO A 230 40.46 5.66 -23.55
CA PRO A 230 41.89 5.44 -23.42
C PRO A 230 42.52 6.44 -22.44
N SER A 231 43.54 6.00 -21.71
CA SER A 231 44.32 6.81 -20.76
C SER A 231 45.24 7.82 -21.47
N GLU A 232 45.55 7.56 -22.75
CA GLU A 232 46.41 8.38 -23.59
C GLU A 232 45.65 8.87 -24.83
N ALA A 233 46.08 9.99 -25.40
CA ALA A 233 45.48 10.50 -26.64
C ALA A 233 45.80 9.56 -27.82
N PRO A 234 44.82 9.24 -28.68
CA PRO A 234 45.05 8.35 -29.81
C PRO A 234 46.04 8.95 -30.83
N ALA A 235 46.92 8.11 -31.36
CA ALA A 235 47.73 8.45 -32.54
C ALA A 235 46.93 8.19 -33.84
N THR A 236 47.53 8.46 -35.00
CA THR A 236 46.86 8.29 -36.30
C THR A 236 47.49 7.12 -37.08
N CYS A 237 46.66 6.26 -37.66
CA CYS A 237 47.05 5.22 -38.61
C CYS A 237 47.07 5.75 -40.06
N GLU A 238 47.55 4.94 -41.01
CA GLU A 238 47.73 5.35 -42.41
C GLU A 238 46.41 5.79 -43.10
N ASP A 239 45.27 5.18 -42.75
CA ASP A 239 43.95 5.45 -43.35
C ASP A 239 43.10 6.50 -42.58
N ALA A 240 43.75 7.40 -41.84
CA ALA A 240 43.09 8.35 -40.91
C ALA A 240 42.28 7.69 -39.78
N SER A 241 42.41 6.37 -39.61
CA SER A 241 41.97 5.63 -38.43
C SER A 241 42.75 6.06 -37.18
N LEU A 242 42.18 5.80 -36.01
CA LEU A 242 42.81 6.08 -34.72
C LEU A 242 43.60 4.85 -34.26
N CYS A 243 44.86 5.07 -33.90
CA CYS A 243 45.68 4.06 -33.24
C CYS A 243 45.41 4.15 -31.73
N VAL A 244 44.73 3.14 -31.19
CA VAL A 244 44.38 3.04 -29.77
C VAL A 244 44.96 1.77 -29.15
N PRO A 245 45.23 1.74 -27.84
CA PRO A 245 45.66 0.52 -27.16
C PRO A 245 44.67 -0.61 -27.40
N GLN A 246 45.16 -1.84 -27.54
CA GLN A 246 44.28 -3.01 -27.60
C GLN A 246 43.62 -3.22 -26.22
N PRO A 247 42.29 -3.45 -26.14
CA PRO A 247 41.64 -3.77 -24.88
C PRO A 247 42.25 -5.02 -24.23
N ASP A 248 42.39 -5.00 -22.90
CA ASP A 248 42.83 -6.19 -22.15
C ASP A 248 41.69 -7.21 -21.99
N ALA A 249 42.00 -8.36 -21.38
CA ALA A 249 41.04 -9.47 -21.25
C ALA A 249 39.84 -9.18 -20.32
N ALA A 250 39.85 -8.08 -19.56
CA ALA A 250 38.69 -7.63 -18.77
C ALA A 250 37.66 -6.86 -19.62
N PHE A 251 38.03 -6.47 -20.84
CA PHE A 251 37.17 -5.81 -21.81
C PHE A 251 36.78 -6.76 -22.94
N GLU A 252 35.70 -6.41 -23.63
CA GLU A 252 35.40 -6.98 -24.93
C GLU A 252 36.49 -6.53 -25.94
N PRO A 253 36.91 -7.43 -26.86
CA PRO A 253 38.06 -7.15 -27.72
C PRO A 253 37.78 -6.08 -28.77
N GLU A 254 36.52 -5.78 -29.08
CA GLU A 254 36.14 -4.79 -30.08
C GLU A 254 36.02 -3.37 -29.50
N MET A 255 36.50 -2.38 -30.26
CA MET A 255 36.31 -0.97 -29.93
C MET A 255 34.88 -0.53 -30.23
N CYS A 256 34.33 0.31 -29.35
CA CYS A 256 32.96 0.79 -29.45
C CYS A 256 32.85 2.32 -29.52
N VAL A 257 31.70 2.78 -29.99
CA VAL A 257 31.24 4.17 -29.91
C VAL A 257 29.90 4.20 -29.18
N TRP A 258 29.55 5.32 -28.58
CA TRP A 258 28.30 5.46 -27.84
C TRP A 258 27.61 6.80 -28.05
N ARG A 259 26.30 6.80 -27.81
CA ARG A 259 25.44 7.99 -27.85
C ARG A 259 24.20 7.79 -26.98
N TYR A 260 23.76 8.85 -26.30
CA TYR A 260 22.48 8.85 -25.60
C TYR A 260 21.29 8.70 -26.56
N GLY A 261 20.26 8.00 -26.10
CA GLY A 261 19.09 7.58 -26.85
C GLY A 261 19.23 6.19 -27.46
N ASP A 262 18.10 5.61 -27.86
CA ASP A 262 18.05 4.41 -28.69
C ASP A 262 18.19 4.81 -30.17
N VAL A 263 19.40 4.69 -30.71
CA VAL A 263 19.74 5.17 -32.07
C VAL A 263 20.28 4.04 -32.95
N THR A 264 20.19 4.18 -34.27
CA THR A 264 20.76 3.21 -35.21
C THR A 264 22.28 3.32 -35.22
N CYS A 265 22.97 2.18 -35.18
CA CYS A 265 24.42 2.15 -35.21
C CYS A 265 25.00 2.57 -36.57
N PRO A 266 26.15 3.25 -36.58
CA PRO A 266 26.90 3.51 -37.81
C PRO A 266 27.36 2.22 -38.49
N SER A 267 27.55 2.24 -39.82
CA SER A 267 27.97 1.05 -40.58
C SER A 267 29.34 0.49 -40.15
N ALA A 268 30.22 1.33 -39.61
CA ALA A 268 31.52 0.93 -39.09
C ALA A 268 31.44 0.21 -37.73
N TYR A 269 30.29 0.31 -37.04
CA TYR A 269 30.04 -0.26 -35.71
C TYR A 269 28.70 -1.00 -35.68
N PRO A 270 28.51 -2.08 -36.44
CA PRO A 270 27.20 -2.68 -36.66
C PRO A 270 26.58 -3.33 -35.40
N GLU A 271 27.41 -3.71 -34.42
CA GLU A 271 26.96 -4.46 -33.24
C GLU A 271 26.34 -3.55 -32.19
N LYS A 272 25.00 -3.60 -32.06
CA LYS A 272 24.22 -2.71 -31.20
C LYS A 272 23.92 -3.32 -29.84
N GLN A 273 24.10 -2.53 -28.78
CA GLN A 273 23.62 -2.81 -27.43
C GLN A 273 23.00 -1.56 -26.83
N VAL A 274 21.78 -1.66 -26.30
CA VAL A 274 21.11 -0.55 -25.61
C VAL A 274 21.12 -0.82 -24.11
N THR A 275 21.69 0.11 -23.36
CA THR A 275 21.72 0.11 -21.89
C THR A 275 20.88 1.28 -21.37
N HIS A 276 20.63 1.36 -20.08
CA HIS A 276 19.75 2.38 -19.48
C HIS A 276 20.36 2.93 -18.20
N ASN A 277 20.28 4.24 -18.00
CA ASN A 277 20.90 4.88 -16.83
C ASN A 277 19.97 5.02 -15.63
N ASP A 278 18.66 4.92 -15.85
CA ASP A 278 17.68 5.15 -14.80
C ASP A 278 16.44 4.25 -14.97
N VAL A 279 15.57 4.25 -13.96
CA VAL A 279 14.35 3.46 -13.90
C VAL A 279 13.18 4.38 -13.56
N SER A 280 12.17 4.42 -14.45
CA SER A 280 10.87 4.97 -14.10
C SER A 280 10.07 3.90 -13.37
N ASP A 281 9.73 4.15 -12.11
CA ASP A 281 9.03 3.21 -11.25
C ASP A 281 7.69 3.76 -10.77
N SER A 282 6.62 3.06 -11.12
CA SER A 282 5.24 3.38 -10.75
C SER A 282 4.58 2.28 -9.93
N ARG A 283 5.37 1.31 -9.44
CA ARG A 283 4.85 0.19 -8.64
C ARG A 283 4.24 0.72 -7.34
N GLY A 284 3.09 0.18 -6.98
CA GLY A 284 2.34 0.56 -5.78
C GLY A 284 1.28 -0.47 -5.44
N CYS A 285 0.31 -0.07 -4.62
CA CYS A 285 -0.79 -0.91 -4.18
C CYS A 285 -2.14 -0.27 -4.55
N SER A 286 -3.14 -1.12 -4.82
CA SER A 286 -4.52 -0.68 -4.91
C SER A 286 -5.01 -0.07 -3.58
N SER A 287 -6.07 0.75 -3.63
CA SER A 287 -6.65 1.35 -2.42
C SER A 287 -7.16 0.29 -1.43
N CYS A 288 -6.85 0.50 -0.15
CA CYS A 288 -7.40 -0.28 0.97
C CYS A 288 -8.72 0.35 1.45
N THR A 289 -9.75 -0.47 1.58
CA THR A 289 -11.06 -0.08 2.11
C THR A 289 -11.52 -1.11 3.15
N CYS A 290 -12.30 -0.66 4.12
CA CYS A 290 -12.87 -1.52 5.15
C CYS A 290 -14.37 -1.69 4.93
N GLY A 291 -14.86 -2.92 5.10
CA GLY A 291 -16.29 -3.21 5.14
C GLY A 291 -16.97 -2.55 6.35
N ALA A 292 -18.30 -2.70 6.41
CA ALA A 292 -19.05 -2.30 7.60
C ALA A 292 -18.60 -3.12 8.83
N PRO A 293 -18.58 -2.51 10.03
CA PRO A 293 -18.33 -3.24 11.27
C PRO A 293 -19.26 -4.43 11.48
N SER A 294 -18.74 -5.52 12.05
CA SER A 294 -19.50 -6.71 12.39
C SER A 294 -19.05 -7.30 13.74
N GLY A 295 -19.92 -8.08 14.40
CA GLY A 295 -19.58 -8.74 15.67
C GLY A 295 -19.50 -7.81 16.89
N GLN A 296 -19.99 -6.58 16.77
CA GLN A 296 -20.16 -5.67 17.90
C GLN A 296 -21.34 -6.10 18.78
N THR A 297 -21.31 -5.74 20.05
CA THR A 297 -22.42 -5.95 21.00
C THR A 297 -22.65 -4.71 21.86
N CYS A 298 -23.82 -4.63 22.50
CA CYS A 298 -24.20 -3.55 23.42
C CYS A 298 -24.39 -4.11 24.85
N PRO A 299 -23.30 -4.55 25.52
CA PRO A 299 -23.38 -5.22 26.81
C PRO A 299 -23.89 -4.33 27.94
N ASP A 300 -23.71 -3.02 27.83
CA ASP A 300 -24.09 -2.04 28.85
C ASP A 300 -25.51 -1.50 28.64
N ALA A 301 -26.29 -2.10 27.74
CA ALA A 301 -27.66 -1.69 27.51
C ALA A 301 -28.54 -2.04 28.72
N SER A 302 -29.20 -1.03 29.28
CA SER A 302 -30.03 -1.13 30.48
C SER A 302 -31.38 -0.47 30.24
N ALA A 303 -32.46 -1.17 30.59
CA ALA A 303 -33.79 -0.61 30.68
C ALA A 303 -34.13 -0.28 32.14
N TYR A 304 -34.84 0.81 32.34
CA TYR A 304 -35.20 1.28 33.66
C TYR A 304 -36.71 1.38 33.77
N VAL A 305 -37.28 0.66 34.73
CA VAL A 305 -38.73 0.63 34.98
C VAL A 305 -39.02 1.42 36.23
N VAL A 306 -39.94 2.38 36.13
CA VAL A 306 -40.36 3.23 37.25
C VAL A 306 -41.67 2.71 37.85
N ALA A 307 -41.58 2.03 38.99
CA ALA A 307 -42.70 1.48 39.76
C ALA A 307 -42.40 1.64 41.27
N PHE A 308 -42.92 2.70 41.90
CA PHE A 308 -42.53 3.11 43.27
C PHE A 308 -41.01 3.27 43.49
N GLY A 309 -40.30 3.71 42.45
CA GLY A 309 -38.84 3.83 42.40
C GLY A 309 -38.34 3.46 40.99
N ALA A 310 -37.09 3.81 40.67
CA ALA A 310 -36.46 3.39 39.42
C ALA A 310 -35.69 2.08 39.66
N HIS A 311 -35.95 1.08 38.82
CA HIS A 311 -35.30 -0.22 38.84
C HIS A 311 -34.59 -0.45 37.51
N GLU A 312 -33.31 -0.78 37.56
CA GLU A 312 -32.49 -1.07 36.39
C GLU A 312 -32.52 -2.55 36.03
N PHE A 313 -32.61 -2.84 34.73
CA PHE A 313 -32.69 -4.16 34.16
C PHE A 313 -31.74 -4.26 32.97
N PRO A 314 -30.89 -5.29 32.88
CA PRO A 314 -30.09 -5.49 31.68
C PRO A 314 -31.00 -5.77 30.47
N ALA A 315 -30.68 -5.13 29.35
CA ALA A 315 -31.28 -5.41 28.05
C ALA A 315 -30.47 -6.50 27.33
N ASP A 316 -30.25 -7.64 27.98
CA ASP A 316 -29.48 -8.78 27.47
C ASP A 316 -30.36 -10.00 27.13
N GLY A 317 -31.68 -9.84 27.22
CA GLY A 317 -32.65 -10.90 27.04
C GLY A 317 -32.88 -11.76 28.27
N SER A 318 -32.30 -11.44 29.43
CA SER A 318 -32.59 -12.14 30.69
C SER A 318 -33.96 -11.73 31.25
N CYS A 319 -34.59 -12.64 32.00
CA CYS A 319 -35.83 -12.35 32.73
C CYS A 319 -35.50 -11.98 34.17
N VAL A 320 -35.90 -10.78 34.59
CA VAL A 320 -35.65 -10.27 35.95
C VAL A 320 -36.97 -10.00 36.65
N SER A 321 -37.05 -10.34 37.93
CA SER A 321 -38.24 -10.08 38.76
C SER A 321 -38.24 -8.65 39.28
N LEU A 322 -39.41 -8.00 39.23
CA LEU A 322 -39.68 -6.75 39.93
C LEU A 322 -40.48 -7.07 41.19
N ASP A 323 -39.80 -7.03 42.34
CA ASP A 323 -40.41 -7.29 43.66
C ASP A 323 -41.14 -6.06 44.23
N ALA A 324 -41.01 -4.90 43.58
CA ALA A 324 -41.77 -3.70 43.92
C ALA A 324 -43.23 -3.86 43.48
N GLY A 325 -44.16 -3.91 44.44
CA GLY A 325 -45.58 -3.82 44.15
C GLY A 325 -45.93 -2.43 43.63
N GLY A 326 -46.69 -2.37 42.53
CA GLY A 326 -47.19 -1.10 42.02
C GLY A 326 -47.36 -1.01 40.52
N ASP A 327 -47.91 0.12 40.08
CA ASP A 327 -48.14 0.40 38.67
C ASP A 327 -46.84 0.93 38.03
N VAL A 328 -46.45 0.36 36.88
CA VAL A 328 -45.36 0.88 36.06
C VAL A 328 -45.80 2.20 35.43
N THR A 329 -45.09 3.26 35.76
CA THR A 329 -45.41 4.64 35.32
C THR A 329 -44.56 5.09 34.13
N ALA A 330 -43.32 4.59 34.02
CA ALA A 330 -42.41 4.90 32.92
C ALA A 330 -41.43 3.75 32.68
N ILE A 331 -40.95 3.65 31.43
CA ILE A 331 -39.82 2.82 31.03
C ILE A 331 -38.89 3.70 30.20
N TRP A 332 -37.59 3.68 30.47
CA TRP A 332 -36.57 4.32 29.63
C TRP A 332 -35.47 3.30 29.30
N LEU A 333 -34.87 3.40 28.13
CA LEU A 333 -33.72 2.60 27.71
C LEU A 333 -32.47 3.48 27.69
N ASP A 334 -31.43 3.06 28.40
CA ASP A 334 -30.06 3.46 28.13
C ASP A 334 -29.44 2.40 27.22
N PRO A 335 -29.21 2.68 25.93
CA PRO A 335 -28.71 1.68 24.99
C PRO A 335 -27.23 1.34 25.24
N GLY A 336 -26.52 2.10 26.08
CA GLY A 336 -25.11 1.91 26.35
C GLY A 336 -24.22 2.26 25.15
N SER A 337 -22.96 1.83 25.21
CA SER A 337 -21.99 1.99 24.10
C SER A 337 -21.73 0.64 23.44
N PRO A 338 -21.50 0.59 22.12
CA PRO A 338 -21.11 -0.63 21.45
C PRO A 338 -19.68 -1.00 21.84
N HIS A 339 -19.42 -2.31 21.96
CA HIS A 339 -18.11 -2.88 22.28
C HIS A 339 -17.74 -3.99 21.30
N GLY A 340 -16.44 -4.14 21.07
CA GLY A 340 -15.86 -5.21 20.25
C GLY A 340 -16.05 -5.00 18.74
N GLY A 341 -16.16 -6.12 18.03
CA GLY A 341 -16.32 -6.16 16.58
C GLY A 341 -15.04 -5.94 15.76
N SER A 342 -15.18 -6.12 14.45
CA SER A 342 -14.14 -5.91 13.46
C SER A 342 -14.73 -5.58 12.09
N CYS A 343 -13.92 -5.00 11.22
CA CYS A 343 -14.26 -4.85 9.81
C CYS A 343 -13.46 -5.83 8.96
N THR A 344 -14.09 -6.34 7.91
CA THR A 344 -13.40 -7.13 6.89
C THR A 344 -12.62 -6.18 5.96
N PRO A 345 -11.29 -6.33 5.82
CA PRO A 345 -10.51 -5.55 4.89
C PRO A 345 -10.80 -5.96 3.44
N SER A 346 -10.68 -5.02 2.51
CA SER A 346 -10.68 -5.31 1.08
C SER A 346 -9.41 -6.03 0.65
N SER A 347 -9.50 -6.92 -0.34
CA SER A 347 -8.32 -7.46 -1.00
C SER A 347 -7.54 -6.35 -1.70
N VAL A 348 -6.27 -6.17 -1.34
CA VAL A 348 -5.35 -5.27 -2.04
C VAL A 348 -4.40 -6.06 -2.93
N HIS A 349 -3.94 -5.45 -4.02
CA HIS A 349 -2.99 -6.05 -4.96
C HIS A 349 -1.99 -5.03 -5.45
N ALA A 350 -0.83 -5.52 -5.90
CA ALA A 350 0.19 -4.70 -6.52
C ALA A 350 -0.32 -4.09 -7.84
N THR A 351 0.03 -2.83 -8.08
CA THR A 351 -0.30 -2.07 -9.29
C THR A 351 0.96 -1.45 -9.89
N GLY A 352 0.87 -1.00 -11.14
CA GLY A 352 1.96 -0.31 -11.82
C GLY A 352 3.08 -1.23 -12.30
N GLY A 353 4.21 -0.63 -12.64
CA GLY A 353 5.39 -1.33 -13.14
C GLY A 353 6.63 -0.45 -13.13
N ALA A 354 7.78 -1.06 -13.42
CA ALA A 354 9.04 -0.35 -13.59
C ALA A 354 9.56 -0.55 -15.01
N THR A 355 10.07 0.52 -15.61
CA THR A 355 10.64 0.52 -16.95
C THR A 355 11.98 1.22 -16.95
N ALA A 356 12.96 0.65 -17.66
CA ALA A 356 14.25 1.27 -17.84
C ALA A 356 14.09 2.51 -18.74
N ILE A 357 14.73 3.62 -18.37
CA ILE A 357 14.72 4.90 -19.09
C ILE A 357 16.15 5.42 -19.28
N ASP A 358 16.29 6.57 -19.94
CA ASP A 358 17.60 7.16 -20.24
C ASP A 358 18.52 6.21 -21.00
N ALA A 359 17.99 5.72 -22.13
CA ALA A 359 18.69 4.81 -23.02
C ALA A 359 20.06 5.35 -23.44
N LEU A 360 21.04 4.46 -23.51
CA LEU A 360 22.40 4.70 -24.00
C LEU A 360 22.69 3.62 -25.04
N THR A 361 22.87 4.02 -26.30
CA THR A 361 23.26 3.08 -27.36
C THR A 361 24.77 2.96 -27.41
N VAL A 362 25.25 1.72 -27.36
CA VAL A 362 26.63 1.32 -27.58
C VAL A 362 26.70 0.54 -28.88
N CYS A 363 27.62 0.92 -29.76
CA CYS A 363 27.83 0.29 -31.06
C CYS A 363 29.29 -0.14 -31.18
N CYS A 364 29.56 -1.42 -31.39
CA CYS A 364 30.92 -1.95 -31.47
C CYS A 364 31.28 -2.37 -32.89
N ALA A 365 32.57 -2.31 -33.22
CA ALA A 365 33.07 -2.88 -34.46
C ALA A 365 32.76 -4.38 -34.47
N GLY A 366 32.36 -4.94 -35.61
CA GLY A 366 32.14 -6.38 -35.72
C GLY A 366 33.48 -7.14 -35.63
N ALA A 367 33.45 -8.32 -35.03
CA ALA A 367 34.59 -9.25 -35.00
C ALA A 367 34.96 -9.78 -36.39
#